data_AF-A0A954GP64-F1
#
_entry.id   AF-A0A954GP64-F1
#
_cell.length_a   1.000
_cell.length_b   1.000
_cell.length_c   1.000
_cell.angle_alpha   90.00
_cell.angle_beta   90.00
_cell.angle_gamma   90.00
#
_symmetry.space_group_name_H-M   'P 1'
#
loop_
_entity.id
_entity.type
_entity.pdbx_description
1 polymer ?
#
loop_
_entity_poly.entity_id
_entity_poly.type
_entity_poly.pdbx_seq_one_letter_code
_entity_poly.pdbx_strand_id
1 'polypeptide(L)'
;MSSPEIPPRPSRQSFLKSVRNACAGILTAFRSERNFRIQSVIAIVVLLAGWRFEVSHWEWAVLVVAIGMVLTAELFNTAIEAVVDLASPEIHPLAKRAKDVAAGATLIAAITAAVLGLIVFLPHLSAH
;
A
#
# COMPACT_ATOMS: atom_id res chain seq x y z
N MET A 1 14.41 5.75 -52.02
CA MET A 1 14.52 6.23 -50.62
C MET A 1 13.13 6.13 -50.02
N SER A 2 12.81 5.01 -49.36
CA SER A 2 11.51 4.78 -48.74
C SER A 2 11.41 5.60 -47.46
N SER A 3 10.35 6.41 -47.33
CA SER A 3 10.09 7.21 -46.13
C SER A 3 10.05 6.31 -44.88
N PRO A 4 10.59 6.76 -43.74
CA PRO A 4 10.52 5.99 -42.50
C PRO A 4 9.06 5.86 -42.05
N GLU A 5 8.58 4.63 -41.87
CA GLU A 5 7.29 4.35 -41.23
C GLU A 5 7.35 4.85 -39.78
N ILE A 6 6.52 5.82 -39.45
CA ILE A 6 6.35 6.29 -38.08
C ILE A 6 5.48 5.26 -37.36
N PRO A 7 5.95 4.61 -36.27
CA PRO A 7 5.15 3.63 -35.56
C PRO A 7 3.87 4.28 -35.03
N PRO A 8 2.74 3.55 -35.02
CA PRO A 8 1.46 4.08 -34.55
C PRO A 8 1.58 4.57 -33.11
N ARG A 9 0.98 5.75 -32.83
CA ARG A 9 0.98 6.33 -31.48
C ARG A 9 0.35 5.34 -30.49
N PRO A 10 0.94 5.14 -29.29
CA PRO A 10 0.37 4.22 -28.31
C PRO A 10 -1.08 4.60 -28.03
N SER A 11 -2.00 3.65 -28.20
CA SER A 11 -3.43 3.87 -27.97
C SER A 11 -3.64 4.39 -26.55
N ARG A 12 -4.36 5.51 -26.38
CA ARG A 12 -4.82 5.96 -25.06
C ARG A 12 -5.52 4.77 -24.40
N GLN A 13 -4.94 4.24 -23.32
CA GLN A 13 -5.60 3.16 -22.59
C GLN A 13 -6.94 3.69 -22.10
N SER A 14 -8.03 2.98 -22.39
CA SER A 14 -9.34 3.33 -21.85
C SER A 14 -9.28 3.34 -20.32
N PHE A 15 -9.92 4.31 -19.66
CA PHE A 15 -9.94 4.43 -18.20
C PHE A 15 -10.26 3.10 -17.49
N LEU A 16 -11.23 2.34 -18.01
CA LEU A 16 -11.61 1.02 -17.49
C LEU A 16 -10.46 0.01 -17.51
N LYS A 17 -9.61 0.04 -18.55
CA LYS A 17 -8.42 -0.82 -18.65
C LYS A 17 -7.40 -0.45 -17.58
N SER A 18 -7.17 0.83 -17.32
CA SER A 18 -6.26 1.29 -16.27
C SER A 18 -6.74 0.90 -14.87
N VAL A 19 -8.03 1.07 -14.58
CA VAL A 19 -8.63 0.63 -13.30
C VAL A 19 -8.50 -0.87 -13.12
N ARG A 20 -8.84 -1.66 -14.16
CA ARG A 20 -8.69 -3.12 -14.12
C ARG A 20 -7.25 -3.54 -13.85
N ASN A 21 -6.27 -2.89 -14.49
CA ASN A 21 -4.86 -3.18 -14.28
C ASN A 21 -4.42 -2.84 -12.85
N ALA A 22 -4.87 -1.70 -12.29
CA ALA A 22 -4.60 -1.33 -10.90
C ALA A 22 -5.19 -2.35 -9.91
N CYS A 23 -6.44 -2.78 -10.11
CA CYS A 23 -7.06 -3.83 -9.30
C CYS A 23 -6.30 -5.16 -9.38
N ALA A 24 -5.85 -5.55 -10.58
CA ALA A 24 -5.03 -6.74 -10.75
C ALA A 24 -3.69 -6.64 -9.99
N GLY A 25 -3.06 -5.45 -9.97
CA GLY A 25 -1.86 -5.18 -9.17
C GLY A 25 -2.09 -5.36 -7.68
N ILE A 26 -3.16 -4.78 -7.13
CA ILE A 26 -3.54 -4.95 -5.71
C ILE A 26 -3.81 -6.42 -5.39
N LEU A 27 -4.53 -7.13 -6.24
CA LEU A 27 -4.82 -8.55 -6.04
C LEU A 27 -3.55 -9.41 -6.09
N THR A 28 -2.59 -9.03 -6.93
CA THR A 28 -1.29 -9.71 -7.03
C THR A 28 -0.51 -9.53 -5.73
N ALA A 29 -0.36 -8.30 -5.25
CA ALA A 29 0.28 -8.01 -3.98
C ALA A 29 -0.40 -8.73 -2.81
N PHE A 30 -1.73 -8.80 -2.80
CA PHE A 30 -2.47 -9.57 -1.79
C PHE A 30 -2.19 -11.08 -1.84
N ARG A 31 -1.86 -11.65 -2.99
CA ARG A 31 -1.56 -13.09 -3.10
C ARG A 31 -0.11 -13.42 -2.83
N SER A 32 0.82 -12.58 -3.30
CA SER A 32 2.26 -12.80 -3.18
C SER A 32 2.79 -12.36 -1.80
N GLU A 33 2.33 -11.22 -1.30
CA GLU A 33 2.95 -10.60 -0.13
C GLU A 33 2.26 -11.00 1.18
N ARG A 34 3.06 -11.53 2.11
CA ARG A 34 2.59 -11.88 3.45
C ARG A 34 2.23 -10.63 4.25
N ASN A 35 3.06 -9.59 4.19
CA ASN A 35 2.86 -8.36 4.96
C ASN A 35 1.61 -7.61 4.51
N PHE A 36 1.39 -7.49 3.20
CA PHE A 36 0.17 -6.86 2.66
C PHE A 36 -1.11 -7.58 3.11
N ARG A 37 -1.11 -8.93 3.17
CA ARG A 37 -2.23 -9.70 3.72
C ARG A 37 -2.47 -9.41 5.20
N ILE A 38 -1.42 -9.44 6.00
CA ILE A 38 -1.51 -9.17 7.44
C ILE A 38 -2.07 -7.77 7.68
N GLN A 39 -1.53 -6.76 7.00
CA GLN A 39 -2.00 -5.37 7.12
C GLN A 39 -3.46 -5.22 6.64
N SER A 40 -3.86 -5.92 5.58
CA SER A 40 -5.26 -5.93 5.11
C SER A 40 -6.21 -6.53 6.16
N VAL A 41 -5.80 -7.61 6.84
CA VAL A 41 -6.59 -8.21 7.93
C VAL A 41 -6.67 -7.25 9.13
N ILE A 42 -5.54 -6.63 9.51
CA ILE A 42 -5.51 -5.63 10.59
C ILE A 42 -6.43 -4.45 10.24
N ALA A 43 -6.41 -3.97 9.00
CA ALA A 43 -7.29 -2.91 8.53
C ALA A 43 -8.77 -3.29 8.72
N ILE A 44 -9.16 -4.51 8.33
CA ILE A 44 -10.55 -4.99 8.55
C ILE A 44 -10.89 -5.00 10.05
N VAL A 45 -10.00 -5.50 10.91
CA VAL A 45 -10.20 -5.51 12.36
C VAL A 45 -10.37 -4.09 12.91
N VAL A 46 -9.57 -3.13 12.46
CA VAL A 46 -9.65 -1.72 12.84
C VAL A 46 -10.97 -1.10 12.40
N LEU A 47 -11.43 -1.38 11.17
CA LEU A 47 -12.74 -0.89 10.70
C LEU A 47 -13.88 -1.49 11.52
N LEU A 48 -13.84 -2.79 11.82
CA LEU A 48 -14.85 -3.43 12.68
C LEU A 48 -14.84 -2.86 14.11
N ALA A 49 -13.66 -2.57 14.66
CA ALA A 49 -13.54 -1.87 15.94
C ALA A 49 -14.13 -0.47 15.87
N GLY A 50 -13.85 0.30 14.80
CA GLY A 50 -14.44 1.62 14.56
C GLY A 50 -15.96 1.60 14.58
N TRP A 51 -16.55 0.58 13.94
CA TRP A 51 -17.99 0.38 13.96
C TRP A 51 -18.50 0.00 15.36
N ARG A 52 -17.81 -0.90 16.06
CA ARG A 52 -18.20 -1.38 17.41
C ARG A 52 -18.11 -0.30 18.50
N PHE A 53 -17.19 0.65 18.36
CA PHE A 53 -17.00 1.77 19.30
C PHE A 53 -17.76 3.03 18.89
N GLU A 54 -18.55 2.98 17.81
CA GLU A 54 -19.35 4.12 17.32
C GLU A 54 -18.52 5.39 17.12
N VAL A 55 -17.30 5.24 16.59
CA VAL A 55 -16.39 6.36 16.40
C VAL A 55 -17.00 7.41 15.46
N SER A 56 -16.71 8.66 15.72
CA SER A 56 -17.25 9.80 14.99
C SER A 56 -16.74 9.89 13.54
N HIS A 57 -17.42 10.72 12.73
CA HIS A 57 -17.06 10.89 11.31
C HIS A 57 -15.61 11.35 11.08
N TRP A 58 -15.05 12.17 11.97
CA TRP A 58 -13.66 12.62 11.84
C TRP A 58 -12.68 11.50 12.19
N GLU A 59 -13.01 10.65 13.15
CA GLU A 59 -12.21 9.48 13.54
C GLU A 59 -12.18 8.46 12.41
N TRP A 60 -13.32 8.23 11.75
CA TRP A 60 -13.38 7.43 10.54
C TRP A 60 -12.44 7.94 9.45
N ALA A 61 -12.42 9.25 9.21
CA ALA A 61 -11.51 9.84 8.23
C ALA A 61 -10.03 9.57 8.60
N VAL A 62 -9.68 9.70 9.90
CA VAL A 62 -8.34 9.37 10.40
C VAL A 62 -8.01 7.89 10.20
N LEU A 63 -8.91 6.98 10.54
CA LEU A 63 -8.71 5.53 10.38
C LEU A 63 -8.53 5.14 8.91
N VAL A 64 -9.37 5.69 8.01
CA VAL A 64 -9.29 5.42 6.57
C VAL A 64 -7.98 5.93 5.98
N VAL A 65 -7.54 7.14 6.35
CA VAL A 65 -6.26 7.70 5.91
C VAL A 65 -5.09 6.87 6.43
N ALA A 66 -5.12 6.47 7.71
CA ALA A 66 -4.08 5.65 8.32
C ALA A 66 -3.95 4.28 7.62
N ILE A 67 -5.07 3.59 7.39
CA ILE A 67 -5.12 2.32 6.67
C ILE A 67 -4.61 2.49 5.24
N GLY A 68 -5.10 3.52 4.52
CA GLY A 68 -4.68 3.81 3.16
C GLY A 68 -3.18 4.09 3.06
N MET A 69 -2.61 4.81 4.02
CA MET A 69 -1.18 5.09 4.10
C MET A 69 -0.35 3.80 4.23
N VAL A 70 -0.73 2.91 5.15
CA VAL A 70 -0.02 1.64 5.39
C VAL A 70 -0.05 0.75 4.15
N LEU A 71 -1.24 0.53 3.57
CA LEU A 71 -1.37 -0.31 2.38
C LEU A 71 -0.63 0.27 1.18
N THR A 72 -0.63 1.59 1.03
CA THR A 72 0.12 2.26 -0.05
C THR A 72 1.63 2.13 0.16
N ALA A 73 2.13 2.32 1.38
CA ALA A 73 3.54 2.15 1.70
C ALA A 73 4.02 0.72 1.42
N GLU A 74 3.23 -0.28 1.80
CA GLU A 74 3.53 -1.69 1.52
C GLU A 74 3.53 -2.00 0.02
N LEU A 75 2.57 -1.48 -0.76
CA LEU A 75 2.59 -1.63 -2.22
C LEU A 75 3.83 -1.00 -2.86
N PHE A 76 4.28 0.15 -2.35
CA PHE A 76 5.53 0.75 -2.79
C PHE A 76 6.74 -0.10 -2.39
N ASN A 77 6.74 -0.69 -1.19
CA ASN A 77 7.79 -1.63 -0.79
C ASN A 77 7.89 -2.80 -1.77
N THR A 78 6.77 -3.47 -2.06
CA THR A 78 6.70 -4.57 -3.02
C THR A 78 7.15 -4.14 -4.42
N ALA A 79 6.74 -2.96 -4.89
CA ALA A 79 7.15 -2.45 -6.19
C ALA A 79 8.66 -2.19 -6.25
N ILE A 80 9.25 -1.61 -5.21
CA ILE A 80 10.69 -1.38 -5.11
C ILE A 80 11.44 -2.70 -5.06
N GLU A 81 10.98 -3.67 -4.27
CA GLU A 81 11.56 -5.01 -4.21
C GLU A 81 11.59 -5.66 -5.60
N ALA A 82 10.46 -5.64 -6.33
CA ALA A 82 10.37 -6.19 -7.68
C ALA A 82 11.32 -5.50 -8.68
N VAL A 83 11.43 -4.17 -8.64
CA VAL A 83 12.37 -3.43 -9.50
C VAL A 83 13.82 -3.74 -9.15
N VAL A 84 14.14 -3.82 -7.87
CA VAL A 84 15.50 -4.14 -7.41
C VAL A 84 15.88 -5.58 -7.78
N ASP A 85 14.97 -6.54 -7.63
CA ASP A 85 15.19 -7.94 -8.02
C ASP A 85 15.39 -8.09 -9.53
N LEU A 86 14.69 -7.28 -10.33
CA LEU A 86 14.90 -7.24 -11.77
C LEU A 86 16.26 -6.61 -12.14
N ALA A 87 16.66 -5.54 -11.46
CA ALA A 87 17.84 -4.76 -11.80
C ALA A 87 19.16 -5.36 -11.26
N SER A 88 19.11 -6.10 -10.16
CA SER A 88 20.29 -6.68 -9.49
C SER A 88 20.01 -8.11 -9.02
N PRO A 89 20.14 -9.11 -9.92
CA PRO A 89 19.92 -10.52 -9.57
C PRO A 89 20.91 -11.04 -8.52
N GLU A 90 22.11 -10.45 -8.44
CA GLU A 90 23.08 -10.71 -7.38
C GLU A 90 22.97 -9.67 -6.25
N ILE A 91 23.38 -10.05 -5.04
CA ILE A 91 23.31 -9.17 -3.87
C ILE A 91 24.31 -8.01 -4.01
N HIS A 92 23.81 -6.84 -4.42
CA HIS A 92 24.57 -5.60 -4.46
C HIS A 92 24.31 -4.74 -3.21
N PRO A 93 25.32 -4.09 -2.60
CA PRO A 93 25.13 -3.26 -1.40
C PRO A 93 24.07 -2.16 -1.56
N LEU A 94 23.98 -1.54 -2.75
CA LEU A 94 22.93 -0.55 -3.04
C LEU A 94 21.53 -1.16 -3.16
N ALA A 95 21.42 -2.37 -3.74
CA ALA A 95 20.16 -3.09 -3.84
C ALA A 95 19.62 -3.42 -2.44
N LYS A 96 20.50 -3.91 -1.56
CA LYS A 96 20.17 -4.13 -0.14
C LYS A 96 19.67 -2.84 0.52
N ARG A 97 20.42 -1.74 0.37
CA ARG A 97 20.04 -0.44 0.96
C ARG A 97 18.68 0.05 0.47
N ALA A 98 18.37 -0.11 -0.82
CA ALA A 98 17.08 0.30 -1.38
C ALA A 98 15.92 -0.49 -0.75
N LYS A 99 16.05 -1.82 -0.63
CA LYS A 99 15.06 -2.68 0.04
C LYS A 99 14.91 -2.33 1.52
N ASP A 100 16.02 -2.15 2.24
CA ASP A 100 16.00 -1.81 3.66
C ASP A 100 15.27 -0.48 3.92
N VAL A 101 15.47 0.53 3.05
CA VAL A 101 14.79 1.83 3.14
C VAL A 101 13.29 1.70 2.84
N ALA A 102 12.91 0.91 1.84
CA ALA A 102 11.51 0.69 1.48
C ALA A 102 10.74 -0.04 2.60
N ALA A 103 11.37 -1.06 3.20
CA ALA A 103 10.84 -1.75 4.37
C ALA A 103 10.73 -0.80 5.58
N GLY A 104 11.74 0.04 5.80
CA GLY A 104 11.74 1.06 6.85
C GLY A 104 10.61 2.08 6.68
N ALA A 105 10.31 2.52 5.46
CA ALA A 105 9.20 3.43 5.18
C ALA A 105 7.84 2.80 5.55
N THR A 106 7.67 1.52 5.23
CA THR A 106 6.45 0.77 5.59
C THR A 106 6.32 0.59 7.09
N LEU A 107 7.42 0.35 7.81
CA LEU A 107 7.43 0.29 9.26
C LEU A 107 6.99 1.63 9.90
N ILE A 108 7.50 2.75 9.39
CA ILE A 108 7.10 4.09 9.87
C ILE A 108 5.61 4.34 9.63
N ALA A 109 5.09 3.97 8.46
CA ALA A 109 3.65 4.07 8.18
C ALA A 109 2.82 3.21 9.15
N ALA A 110 3.24 1.98 9.42
CA ALA A 110 2.56 1.08 10.36
C ALA A 110 2.55 1.62 11.80
N ILE A 111 3.69 2.15 12.28
CA ILE A 111 3.77 2.79 13.61
C ILE A 111 2.86 4.02 13.67
N THR A 112 2.86 4.84 12.62
CA THR A 112 2.02 6.05 12.55
C THR A 112 0.54 5.67 12.60
N ALA A 113 0.12 4.66 11.84
CA ALA A 113 -1.24 4.17 11.86
C ALA A 113 -1.63 3.56 13.22
N ALA A 114 -0.72 2.86 13.90
CA ALA A 114 -0.95 2.36 15.24
C ALA A 114 -1.16 3.49 16.26
N VAL A 115 -0.34 4.55 16.20
CA VAL A 115 -0.51 5.74 17.06
C VAL A 115 -1.85 6.43 16.79
N LEU A 116 -2.22 6.62 15.52
CA LEU A 116 -3.53 7.19 15.17
C LEU A 116 -4.69 6.31 15.67
N GLY A 117 -4.57 4.99 15.53
CA GLY A 117 -5.54 4.04 16.08
C GLY A 117 -5.67 4.17 17.59
N LEU A 118 -4.56 4.29 18.33
CA LEU A 118 -4.60 4.52 19.78
C LEU A 118 -5.27 5.84 20.14
N ILE A 119 -4.98 6.92 19.42
CA ILE A 119 -5.61 8.23 19.64
C ILE A 119 -7.14 8.14 19.47
N VAL A 120 -7.61 7.39 18.48
CA VAL A 120 -9.05 7.18 18.22
C VAL A 120 -9.68 6.25 19.26
N PHE A 121 -9.07 5.09 19.55
CA PHE A 121 -9.71 4.05 20.35
C PHE A 121 -9.52 4.18 21.86
N LEU A 122 -8.44 4.80 22.35
CA LEU A 122 -8.20 4.91 23.81
C LEU A 122 -9.32 5.64 24.56
N PRO A 123 -9.85 6.79 24.08
CA PRO A 123 -10.97 7.46 24.76
C PRO A 123 -12.21 6.57 24.85
N HIS A 124 -12.52 5.86 23.76
CA HIS A 124 -13.67 4.95 23.67
C HIS A 124 -13.55 3.74 24.60
N LEU A 125 -12.33 3.25 24.84
CA LEU A 125 -12.08 2.17 25.80
C LEU A 125 -12.19 2.62 27.26
N SER A 126 -11.88 3.88 27.56
CA SER A 126 -11.98 4.41 28.93
C SER A 126 -13.38 4.86 29.33
N ALA A 127 -14.27 5.05 28.35
CA ALA A 127 -15.64 5.52 28.55
C ALA A 127 -16.67 4.37 28.70
N HIS A 128 -16.23 3.12 28.56
CA HIS A 128 -17.02 1.89 28.71
C HIS A 128 -16.46 1.00 29.83
#